data_AF-A0AA35RY93-F1
#
_entry.id   AF-A0AA35RY93-F1
#
_cell.length_a   1.000
_cell.length_b   1.000
_cell.length_c   1.000
_cell.angle_alpha   90.00
_cell.angle_beta   90.00
_cell.angle_gamma   90.00
#
_symmetry.space_group_name_H-M   'P 1'
#
loop_
_entity.id
_entity.type
_entity.pdbx_description
1 polymer ?
#
loop_
_entity_poly.entity_id
_entity_poly.type
_entity_poly.pdbx_seq_one_letter_code
_entity_poly.pdbx_strand_id
1 'polypeptide(L)'
;MSEDHKPTDEPELSRIQRAGGHVGADGRVNGGLNLSRAIGDHFYKENSELSLEEQMITALPDVQSRSLQTEDEFVVLACDGIWNTKSSQEVVDFVGQKLREGVREREMQSLGALLETVCEELCDDCLAADTDNDGTGCDNMTATIVLLSPPSPSLPSLPPPI
;
A
#
# COMPACT_ATOMS: atom_id res chain seq x y z
N MET A 1 -5.80 2.36 -6.90
CA MET A 1 -5.24 1.58 -5.78
C MET A 1 -4.24 0.58 -6.34
N SER A 2 -3.29 0.10 -5.53
CA SER A 2 -2.52 -1.09 -5.87
C SER A 2 -3.37 -2.34 -5.63
N GLU A 3 -3.04 -3.43 -6.32
CA GLU A 3 -3.59 -4.75 -6.04
C GLU A 3 -2.55 -5.54 -5.23
N ASP A 4 -3.01 -6.24 -4.19
CA ASP A 4 -2.14 -7.11 -3.41
C ASP A 4 -1.65 -8.27 -4.28
N HIS A 5 -0.39 -8.67 -4.13
CA HIS A 5 0.16 -9.84 -4.80
C HIS A 5 0.11 -11.06 -3.87
N LYS A 6 -1.01 -11.80 -3.91
CA LYS A 6 -1.18 -13.02 -3.14
C LYS A 6 -0.76 -14.25 -3.96
N PRO A 7 -0.13 -15.26 -3.34
CA PRO A 7 0.21 -16.51 -4.03
C PRO A 7 -0.97 -17.23 -4.68
N THR A 8 -2.20 -16.98 -4.21
CA THR A 8 -3.43 -17.57 -4.72
C THR A 8 -3.99 -16.88 -5.96
N ASP A 9 -3.47 -15.70 -6.32
CA ASP A 9 -3.92 -14.97 -7.51
C ASP A 9 -3.43 -15.69 -8.76
N GLU A 10 -4.30 -15.83 -9.77
CA GLU A 10 -4.01 -16.64 -10.96
C GLU A 10 -2.64 -16.36 -11.61
N PRO A 11 -2.23 -15.10 -11.91
CA PRO A 11 -0.95 -14.85 -12.54
C PRO A 11 0.24 -15.23 -11.63
N GLU A 12 0.09 -15.04 -10.32
CA GLU A 12 1.12 -15.34 -9.34
C GLU A 12 1.25 -16.86 -9.14
N LEU A 13 0.12 -17.55 -8.96
CA LEU A 13 0.03 -19.00 -8.84
C LEU A 13 0.62 -19.69 -10.07
N SER A 14 0.25 -19.24 -11.27
CA SER A 14 0.78 -19.74 -12.54
C SER A 14 2.29 -19.56 -12.63
N ARG A 15 2.84 -18.41 -12.22
CA ARG A 15 4.30 -18.20 -12.15
C ARG A 15 4.97 -19.16 -11.15
N ILE A 16 4.44 -19.24 -9.93
CA ILE A 16 4.97 -20.10 -8.86
C ILE A 16 5.06 -21.56 -9.32
N GLN A 17 3.99 -22.07 -9.95
CA GLN A 17 3.94 -23.45 -10.46
C GLN A 17 4.96 -23.70 -11.58
N ARG A 18 5.08 -22.77 -12.54
CA ARG A 18 6.11 -22.88 -13.61
C ARG A 18 7.53 -22.86 -13.05
N ALA A 19 7.75 -22.15 -11.95
CA ALA A 19 9.03 -22.12 -11.24
C ALA A 19 9.32 -23.37 -10.41
N GLY A 20 8.41 -24.36 -10.39
CA GLY A 20 8.55 -25.62 -9.65
C GLY A 20 8.05 -25.56 -8.21
N GLY A 21 7.41 -24.45 -7.81
CA GLY A 21 6.80 -24.29 -6.49
C GLY A 21 5.35 -24.76 -6.44
N HIS A 22 4.79 -24.74 -5.24
CA HIS A 22 3.36 -24.95 -5.00
C HIS A 22 2.84 -23.94 -3.98
N VAL A 23 1.52 -23.72 -3.98
CA VAL A 23 0.83 -22.92 -2.98
C VAL A 23 -0.03 -23.84 -2.12
N GLY A 24 0.22 -23.82 -0.81
CA GLY A 24 -0.53 -24.61 0.16
C GLY A 24 -1.96 -24.12 0.35
N ALA A 25 -2.79 -24.93 1.02
CA ALA A 25 -4.16 -24.54 1.38
C ALA A 25 -4.20 -23.34 2.35
N ASP A 26 -3.08 -23.07 3.02
CA ASP A 26 -2.82 -21.91 3.87
C ASP A 26 -2.38 -20.66 3.07
N GLY A 27 -2.33 -20.74 1.74
CA GLY A 27 -1.93 -19.64 0.86
C GLY A 27 -0.42 -19.39 0.81
N ARG A 28 0.41 -20.30 1.33
CA ARG A 28 1.87 -20.11 1.40
C ARG A 28 2.62 -20.82 0.28
N VAL A 29 3.64 -20.16 -0.27
CA VAL A 29 4.57 -20.73 -1.26
C VAL A 29 5.49 -21.73 -0.57
N ASN A 30 5.38 -23.00 -0.96
CA ASN A 30 6.10 -24.13 -0.36
C ASN A 30 5.99 -24.18 1.18
N GLY A 31 4.86 -23.76 1.74
CA GLY A 31 4.63 -23.70 3.19
C GLY A 31 5.42 -22.62 3.94
N GLY A 32 6.12 -21.72 3.23
CA GLY A 32 6.91 -20.65 3.84
C GLY A 32 6.26 -19.28 3.72
N LEU A 33 6.50 -18.57 2.61
CA LEU A 33 6.07 -17.18 2.43
C LEU A 33 4.60 -17.07 1.99
N ASN A 34 3.83 -16.16 2.60
CA ASN A 34 2.43 -15.83 2.23
C ASN A 34 2.34 -14.66 1.23
N LEU A 35 3.47 -14.22 0.67
CA LEU A 35 3.58 -13.21 -0.38
C LEU A 35 4.11 -13.87 -1.64
N SER A 36 3.70 -13.38 -2.82
CA SER A 36 4.25 -13.86 -4.09
C SER A 36 5.33 -12.95 -4.65
N ARG A 37 5.44 -11.70 -4.19
CA ARG A 37 6.46 -10.75 -4.64
C ARG A 37 7.17 -10.12 -3.45
N ALA A 38 8.50 -10.09 -3.51
CA ALA A 38 9.34 -9.50 -2.46
C ALA A 38 10.75 -9.22 -2.98
N ILE A 39 11.39 -8.19 -2.41
CA ILE A 39 12.84 -7.99 -2.52
C ILE A 39 13.51 -8.88 -1.46
N GLY A 40 14.65 -9.50 -1.80
CA GLY A 40 15.29 -10.50 -0.93
C GLY A 40 14.81 -11.92 -1.24
N ASP A 41 14.57 -12.73 -0.22
CA ASP A 41 14.04 -14.11 -0.33
C ASP A 41 14.75 -14.99 -1.37
N HIS A 42 16.09 -14.93 -1.38
CA HIS A 42 16.92 -15.53 -2.42
C HIS A 42 16.71 -17.03 -2.60
N PHE A 43 16.36 -17.75 -1.52
CA PHE A 43 16.06 -19.19 -1.57
C PHE A 43 14.93 -19.55 -2.55
N TYR A 44 14.00 -18.61 -2.81
CA TYR A 44 12.91 -18.79 -3.79
C TYR A 44 13.28 -18.37 -5.22
N LYS A 45 14.54 -17.96 -5.44
CA LYS A 45 15.04 -17.32 -6.66
C LYS A 45 16.25 -18.04 -7.25
N GLU A 46 16.39 -19.33 -6.97
CA GLU A 46 17.57 -20.14 -7.34
C GLU A 46 17.36 -20.98 -8.60
N ASN A 47 16.23 -20.85 -9.30
CA ASN A 47 15.99 -21.61 -10.53
C ASN A 47 16.86 -21.04 -11.66
N SER A 48 17.92 -21.77 -12.03
CA SER A 48 18.92 -21.37 -13.04
C SER A 48 18.37 -21.27 -14.46
N GLU A 49 17.25 -21.94 -14.73
CA GLU A 49 16.64 -21.99 -16.06
C GLU A 49 15.65 -20.83 -16.29
N LEU A 50 15.37 -20.04 -15.25
CA LEU A 50 14.39 -18.96 -15.29
C LEU A 50 15.06 -17.59 -15.11
N SER A 51 14.45 -16.59 -15.73
CA SER A 51 14.80 -15.19 -15.47
C SER A 51 14.47 -14.80 -14.02
N LEU A 52 15.01 -13.67 -13.55
CA LEU A 52 14.73 -13.16 -12.19
C LEU A 52 13.24 -12.83 -11.97
N GLU A 53 12.52 -12.47 -13.04
CA GLU A 53 11.11 -12.13 -12.97
C GLU A 53 10.17 -13.34 -12.92
N GLU A 54 10.65 -14.50 -13.39
CA GLU A 54 9.88 -15.75 -13.48
C GLU A 54 10.08 -16.68 -12.27
N GLN A 55 10.88 -16.27 -11.29
CA GLN A 55 11.11 -17.04 -10.06
C GLN A 55 9.83 -17.23 -9.23
N MET A 56 9.82 -18.20 -8.31
CA MET A 56 8.67 -18.46 -7.43
C MET A 56 8.23 -17.19 -6.69
N ILE A 57 9.21 -16.48 -6.11
CA ILE A 57 9.04 -15.13 -5.59
C ILE A 57 9.78 -14.17 -6.52
N THR A 58 9.11 -13.15 -7.02
CA THR A 58 9.72 -12.16 -7.92
C THR A 58 9.89 -10.81 -7.22
N ALA A 59 10.90 -10.04 -7.63
CA ALA A 59 11.06 -8.65 -7.21
C ALA A 59 10.48 -7.65 -8.23
N LEU A 60 9.83 -8.14 -9.31
CA LEU A 60 9.24 -7.30 -10.34
C LEU A 60 7.98 -6.58 -9.83
N PRO A 61 7.97 -5.24 -9.74
CA PRO A 61 6.81 -4.49 -9.28
C PRO A 61 5.79 -4.29 -10.41
N ASP A 62 4.54 -4.08 -10.03
CA ASP A 62 3.56 -3.49 -10.94
C ASP A 62 3.69 -1.96 -10.89
N VAL A 63 3.77 -1.34 -12.06
CA VAL A 63 3.93 0.12 -12.18
C VAL A 63 2.68 0.70 -12.85
N GLN A 64 2.04 1.64 -12.16
CA GLN A 64 0.93 2.41 -12.71
C GLN A 64 1.28 3.90 -12.71
N SER A 65 0.87 4.60 -13.77
CA SER A 65 0.98 6.05 -13.88
C SER A 65 -0.41 6.66 -14.04
N ARG A 66 -0.68 7.72 -13.28
CA ARG A 66 -1.94 8.47 -13.29
C ARG A 66 -1.61 9.96 -13.28
N SER A 67 -2.37 10.74 -14.05
CA SER A 67 -2.30 12.20 -13.98
C SER A 67 -3.16 12.69 -12.82
N LEU A 68 -2.59 13.54 -11.96
CA LEU A 68 -3.35 14.14 -10.87
C LEU A 68 -4.49 15.01 -11.41
N GLN A 69 -5.66 14.84 -10.83
CA GLN A 69 -6.85 15.66 -11.07
C GLN A 69 -7.01 16.69 -9.94
N THR A 70 -8.00 17.58 -10.08
CA THR A 70 -8.21 18.67 -9.09
C THR A 70 -8.88 18.14 -7.81
N GLU A 71 -9.62 17.04 -7.96
CA GLU A 71 -10.29 16.29 -6.90
C GLU A 71 -9.37 15.34 -6.12
N ASP A 72 -8.13 15.14 -6.55
CA ASP A 72 -7.18 14.29 -5.84
C ASP A 72 -6.61 15.04 -4.63
N GLU A 73 -7.05 14.67 -3.42
CA GLU A 73 -6.68 15.38 -2.18
C GLU A 73 -5.40 14.81 -1.53
N PHE A 74 -5.27 13.48 -1.45
CA PHE A 74 -4.17 12.81 -0.77
C PHE A 74 -3.98 11.37 -1.24
N VAL A 75 -2.84 10.79 -0.88
CA VAL A 75 -2.52 9.35 -1.03
C VAL A 75 -2.18 8.77 0.33
N VAL A 76 -2.70 7.58 0.63
CA VAL A 76 -2.30 6.79 1.80
C VAL A 76 -1.45 5.61 1.33
N LEU A 77 -0.27 5.48 1.93
CA LEU A 77 0.61 4.32 1.81
C LEU A 77 0.63 3.63 3.18
N ALA A 78 0.30 2.36 3.24
CA ALA A 78 0.32 1.61 4.49
C ALA A 78 0.65 0.13 4.26
N CYS A 79 1.14 -0.55 5.31
CA CYS A 79 1.32 -2.00 5.30
C CYS A 79 -0.02 -2.73 5.56
N ASP A 80 0.01 -4.05 5.41
CA ASP A 80 -1.13 -4.94 5.64
C ASP A 80 -1.66 -4.92 7.09
N GLY A 81 -0.84 -4.54 8.07
CA GLY A 81 -1.32 -4.26 9.44
C GLY A 81 -2.47 -3.23 9.52
N ILE A 82 -2.57 -2.31 8.55
CA ILE A 82 -3.71 -1.39 8.40
C ILE A 82 -4.81 -2.02 7.53
N TRP A 83 -4.44 -2.51 6.34
CA TRP A 83 -5.39 -2.99 5.33
C TRP A 83 -6.11 -4.29 5.69
N ASN A 84 -5.56 -5.09 6.61
CA ASN A 84 -6.24 -6.27 7.17
C ASN A 84 -7.35 -5.87 8.16
N THR A 85 -7.30 -4.65 8.72
CA THR A 85 -8.25 -4.16 9.72
C THR A 85 -9.31 -3.24 9.14
N LYS A 86 -9.00 -2.51 8.06
CA LYS A 86 -9.90 -1.54 7.42
C LYS A 86 -9.87 -1.65 5.91
N SER A 87 -11.03 -1.48 5.28
CA SER A 87 -11.13 -1.34 3.83
C SER A 87 -10.54 0.00 3.36
N SER A 88 -10.22 0.06 2.08
CA SER A 88 -9.66 1.25 1.44
C SER A 88 -10.54 2.49 1.61
N GLN A 89 -11.86 2.32 1.50
CA GLN A 89 -12.79 3.45 1.66
C GLN A 89 -12.88 3.90 3.12
N GLU A 90 -12.86 2.99 4.10
CA GLU A 90 -12.87 3.35 5.52
C GLU A 90 -11.62 4.17 5.90
N VAL A 91 -10.45 3.80 5.37
CA VAL A 91 -9.21 4.57 5.58
C VAL A 91 -9.30 5.96 4.94
N VAL A 92 -9.81 6.06 3.70
CA VAL A 92 -10.00 7.34 3.02
C VAL A 92 -10.98 8.23 3.78
N ASP A 93 -12.11 7.68 4.23
CA ASP A 93 -13.13 8.43 4.97
C ASP A 93 -12.58 8.92 6.32
N PHE A 94 -11.89 8.06 7.06
CA PHE A 94 -11.22 8.39 8.32
C PHE A 94 -10.22 9.53 8.14
N VAL A 95 -9.24 9.36 7.23
CA VAL A 95 -8.20 10.36 7.00
C VAL A 95 -8.81 11.68 6.51
N GLY A 96 -9.72 11.62 5.54
CA GLY A 96 -10.39 12.81 5.01
C GLY A 96 -11.18 13.56 6.07
N GLN A 97 -11.89 12.86 6.96
CA GLN A 97 -12.62 13.48 8.07
C GLN A 97 -11.65 14.18 9.03
N LYS A 98 -10.60 13.49 9.47
CA LYS A 98 -9.63 14.03 10.43
C LYS A 98 -8.88 15.25 9.89
N LEU A 99 -8.50 15.23 8.62
CA LEU A 99 -7.90 16.39 7.97
C LEU A 99 -8.85 17.60 7.95
N ARG A 100 -10.13 17.40 7.59
CA ARG A 100 -11.14 18.48 7.60
C ARG A 100 -11.44 19.02 9.00
N GLU A 101 -11.44 18.17 10.02
CA GLU A 101 -11.59 18.59 11.43
C GLU A 101 -10.36 19.37 11.91
N GLY A 102 -9.16 18.83 11.71
CA GLY A 102 -7.92 19.47 12.13
C GLY A 102 -7.68 20.85 11.53
N VAL A 103 -8.05 21.04 10.25
CA VAL A 103 -7.98 22.35 9.57
C VAL A 103 -8.97 23.36 10.16
N ARG A 104 -10.14 22.92 10.64
CA ARG A 104 -11.16 23.81 11.23
C ARG A 104 -10.81 24.25 12.65
N GLU A 105 -10.15 23.39 13.42
CA GLU A 105 -9.98 23.58 14.87
C GLU A 105 -8.67 24.28 15.26
N ARG A 106 -7.67 24.37 14.38
CA ARG A 106 -6.32 24.85 14.76
C ARG A 106 -5.79 25.97 13.86
N GLU A 107 -5.76 27.21 14.39
CA GLU A 107 -5.05 28.35 13.78
C GLU A 107 -3.51 28.29 13.95
N MET A 108 -2.96 27.35 14.74
CA MET A 108 -1.57 27.45 15.25
C MET A 108 -0.73 26.16 15.23
N GLN A 109 -1.09 25.14 14.44
CA GLN A 109 -0.24 23.96 14.25
C GLN A 109 0.14 23.78 12.78
N SER A 110 1.36 23.28 12.55
CA SER A 110 1.84 23.01 11.20
C SER A 110 1.06 21.85 10.59
N LEU A 111 0.95 21.85 9.25
CA LEU A 111 0.34 20.75 8.51
C LEU A 111 1.04 19.41 8.78
N GLY A 112 2.35 19.41 9.01
CA GLY A 112 3.11 18.23 9.39
C GLY A 112 2.64 17.62 10.71
N ALA A 113 2.46 18.44 11.75
CA ALA A 113 1.97 17.96 13.04
C ALA A 113 0.56 17.38 12.96
N LEU A 114 -0.30 17.96 12.09
CA LEU A 114 -1.62 17.38 11.82
C LEU A 114 -1.49 15.98 11.19
N LEU A 115 -0.67 15.83 10.14
CA LEU A 115 -0.50 14.54 9.47
C LEU A 115 0.08 13.47 10.42
N GLU A 116 1.02 13.85 11.28
CA GLU A 116 1.56 12.98 12.32
C GLU A 116 0.44 12.47 13.25
N THR A 117 -0.38 13.37 13.78
CA THR A 117 -1.54 12.98 14.62
C THR A 117 -2.52 12.08 13.87
N VAL A 118 -2.83 12.38 12.60
CA VAL A 118 -3.76 11.52 11.82
C VAL A 118 -3.18 10.12 11.59
N CYS A 119 -1.87 10.00 11.33
CA CYS A 119 -1.22 8.70 11.22
C CYS A 119 -1.25 7.93 12.55
N GLU A 120 -0.97 8.58 13.67
CA GLU A 120 -1.04 7.97 15.01
C GLU A 120 -2.45 7.46 15.31
N GLU A 121 -3.46 8.30 15.12
CA GLU A 121 -4.86 7.94 15.35
C GLU A 121 -5.33 6.81 14.41
N LEU A 122 -4.84 6.76 13.17
CA LEU A 122 -5.15 5.67 12.24
C LEU A 122 -4.56 4.33 12.71
N CYS A 123 -3.32 4.34 13.20
CA CYS A 123 -2.72 3.14 13.79
C CYS A 123 -3.48 2.70 15.04
N ASP A 124 -3.80 3.63 15.95
CA ASP A 124 -4.55 3.33 17.17
C ASP A 124 -5.95 2.76 16.88
N ASP A 125 -6.63 3.27 15.86
CA ASP A 125 -7.95 2.78 15.42
C ASP A 125 -7.90 1.39 14.73
N CYS A 126 -6.69 0.90 14.41
CA CYS A 126 -6.45 -0.45 13.89
C CYS A 126 -5.95 -1.43 14.97
N LEU A 127 -5.49 -0.95 16.13
CA LEU A 127 -4.94 -1.79 17.18
C LEU A 127 -6.01 -2.67 17.81
N ALA A 128 -5.67 -3.95 17.99
CA ALA A 128 -6.50 -4.87 18.73
C ALA A 128 -6.54 -4.49 20.22
N ALA A 129 -7.70 -4.68 20.87
CA ALA A 129 -7.81 -4.48 22.31
C ALA A 129 -7.01 -5.53 23.10
N ASP A 130 -6.88 -6.74 22.56
CA ASP A 130 -6.16 -7.87 23.11
C ASP A 130 -5.70 -8.84 21.99
N THR A 131 -4.94 -9.86 22.36
CA THR A 131 -4.40 -10.87 21.44
C THR A 131 -5.23 -12.15 21.37
N ASP A 132 -6.44 -12.17 21.92
CA ASP A 132 -7.24 -13.40 22.04
C ASP A 132 -8.03 -13.72 20.75
N ASN A 133 -8.06 -12.77 19.81
CA ASN A 133 -8.76 -12.88 18.53
C ASN A 133 -7.89 -13.56 17.45
N ASP A 134 -8.30 -13.44 16.18
CA ASP A 134 -7.63 -14.07 15.02
C ASP A 134 -6.29 -13.45 14.63
N GLY A 135 -5.76 -12.52 15.44
CA GLY A 135 -4.53 -11.78 15.18
C GLY A 135 -4.72 -10.48 14.41
N THR A 136 -5.95 -10.15 13.96
CA THR A 136 -6.25 -8.84 13.36
C THR A 136 -5.89 -7.73 14.33
N GLY A 137 -5.18 -6.69 13.86
CA GLY A 137 -4.74 -5.57 14.70
C GLY A 137 -3.53 -5.85 15.60
N CYS A 138 -2.86 -7.01 15.45
CA CYS A 138 -1.68 -7.39 16.23
C CYS A 138 -0.35 -7.30 15.44
N ASP A 139 -0.39 -6.90 14.16
CA ASP A 139 0.80 -6.79 13.32
C ASP A 139 1.53 -5.44 13.50
N ASN A 140 2.72 -5.32 12.92
CA ASN A 140 3.36 -4.03 12.74
C ASN A 140 2.49 -3.14 11.84
N MET A 141 2.36 -1.87 12.24
CA MET A 141 1.59 -0.88 11.51
C MET A 141 2.49 0.25 11.06
N THR A 142 2.35 0.63 9.80
CA THR A 142 3.05 1.76 9.20
C THR A 142 2.08 2.43 8.25
N ALA A 143 1.95 3.74 8.38
CA ALA A 143 1.13 4.57 7.51
C ALA A 143 1.90 5.84 7.12
N THR A 144 1.68 6.32 5.91
CA THR A 144 2.20 7.58 5.38
C THR A 144 1.11 8.24 4.57
N ILE A 145 0.83 9.51 4.89
CA ILE A 145 -0.14 10.33 4.18
C ILE A 145 0.62 11.36 3.36
N VAL A 146 0.38 11.38 2.06
CA VAL A 146 0.94 12.35 1.12
C VAL A 146 -0.17 13.29 0.68
N LEU A 147 -0.11 14.55 1.08
CA LEU A 147 -1.03 15.57 0.59
C LEU A 147 -0.66 15.96 -0.83
N LEU A 148 -1.65 15.99 -1.71
CA LEU A 148 -1.48 16.36 -3.10
C LEU A 148 -1.79 17.84 -3.26
N SER A 149 -0.91 18.55 -3.96
CA SER A 149 -1.22 19.91 -4.41
C SER A 149 -1.83 19.81 -5.81
N PRO A 150 -3.06 20.29 -6.02
CA PRO A 150 -3.65 20.28 -7.34
C PRO A 150 -2.77 21.09 -8.30
N PRO A 151 -2.67 20.67 -9.58
CA PRO A 151 -1.95 21.46 -10.58
C PRO A 151 -2.56 22.87 -10.63
N SER A 152 -1.73 23.90 -10.43
CA SER A 152 -2.15 25.28 -10.63
C SER A 152 -2.74 25.39 -12.05
N PRO A 153 -3.89 26.05 -12.27
CA PRO A 153 -4.37 26.30 -13.62
C PRO A 153 -3.23 26.99 -14.38
N SER A 154 -2.69 26.31 -15.39
CA SER A 154 -1.58 26.83 -16.17
C SER A 154 -1.99 28.19 -16.72
N LEU A 155 -1.18 29.21 -16.46
CA LEU A 155 -1.26 30.46 -17.23
C LEU A 155 -1.14 30.07 -18.71
N PRO A 156 -2.00 30.60 -19.60
CA PRO A 156 -1.92 30.28 -21.01
C PRO A 156 -0.50 30.54 -21.51
N SER A 157 0.09 29.53 -22.15
CA SER A 157 1.45 29.61 -22.69
C SER A 157 1.56 30.83 -23.61
N LEU A 158 2.54 31.70 -23.34
CA LEU A 158 2.86 32.81 -24.23
C LEU A 158 3.12 32.27 -25.65
N PRO A 159 2.58 32.91 -26.69
CA PRO A 159 2.86 32.50 -28.06
C PRO A 159 4.37 32.57 -28.32
N PRO A 160 4.91 31.69 -29.19
CA PRO A 160 6.32 31.72 -29.53
C PRO A 160 6.72 33.09 -30.10
N PRO A 161 7.94 33.59 -29.81
CA PRO A 161 8.41 34.85 -30.37
C PRO A 161 8.45 34.78 -31.89
N ILE A 162 7.96 35.84 -32.53
CA ILE A 162 7.92 36.05 -33.99
C ILE A 162 9.34 36.10 -34.56
#